data_AF-I1ZNN8-F1
#
_entry.id   AF-I1ZNN8-F1
#
_cell.length_a   1.000
_cell.length_b   1.000
_cell.length_c   1.000
_cell.angle_alpha   90.00
_cell.angle_beta   90.00
_cell.angle_gamma   90.00
#
_symmetry.space_group_name_H-M   'P 1'
#
loop_
_entity.id
_entity.type
_entity.pdbx_description
1 polymer ?
#
loop_
_entity_poly.entity_id
_entity_poly.type
_entity_poly.pdbx_seq_one_letter_code
_entity_poly.pdbx_strand_id
1 'polypeptide(L)'
;MKHMKRIVFATLLAFVAVILVACSSFTRSDNGVYVFEPSTEDIKSILKEQGNSIEGAELFIDQLKIKLTLEIKGEKGKISGFVSILGNKTEKSVDLKVDQKQKLISSKENDEKVRYKIEGDVLTFQGDNVDLTDEQAALISKFAKFKRVK
;
A
#
# COMPACT_ATOMS: atom_id res chain seq x y z
N MET A 1 52.12 28.44 -16.38
CA MET A 1 51.04 29.38 -16.76
C MET A 1 50.40 28.90 -18.06
N LYS A 2 49.22 28.26 -18.01
CA LYS A 2 48.39 27.97 -19.22
C LYS A 2 47.01 27.32 -18.97
N HIS A 3 46.56 27.15 -17.73
CA HIS A 3 45.24 26.56 -17.44
C HIS A 3 44.23 27.53 -16.83
N MET A 4 44.61 28.81 -16.71
CA MET A 4 43.77 29.94 -16.25
C MET A 4 42.57 30.25 -17.17
N LYS A 5 42.37 29.49 -18.25
CA LYS A 5 41.32 29.72 -19.27
C LYS A 5 40.08 28.82 -19.13
N ARG A 6 40.02 27.89 -18.17
CA ARG A 6 38.78 27.13 -17.90
C ARG A 6 37.88 27.74 -16.82
N ILE A 7 38.35 28.77 -16.14
CA ILE A 7 37.61 29.53 -15.12
C ILE A 7 36.42 30.32 -15.73
N VAL A 8 36.37 30.46 -17.05
CA VAL A 8 35.32 31.24 -17.74
C VAL A 8 34.09 30.41 -18.17
N PHE A 9 34.16 29.06 -18.13
CA PHE A 9 33.06 28.20 -18.59
C PHE A 9 32.28 27.45 -17.50
N ALA A 10 32.79 27.36 -16.26
CA ALA A 10 32.07 26.66 -15.19
C ALA A 10 31.07 27.56 -14.45
N THR A 11 31.28 28.89 -14.48
CA THR A 11 30.36 29.89 -13.95
C THR A 11 29.04 30.01 -14.74
N LEU A 12 28.93 29.37 -15.91
CA LEU A 12 27.71 29.35 -16.74
C LEU A 12 26.88 28.05 -16.60
N LEU A 13 27.43 27.02 -15.96
CA LEU A 13 26.67 25.80 -15.60
C LEU A 13 26.15 25.83 -14.15
N ALA A 14 26.24 27.00 -13.51
CA ALA A 14 25.63 27.30 -12.22
C ALA A 14 24.14 27.70 -12.32
N PHE A 15 23.50 27.61 -13.50
CA PHE A 15 22.13 28.12 -13.69
C PHE A 15 21.10 27.19 -14.37
N VAL A 16 21.43 25.91 -14.65
CA VAL A 16 20.44 24.96 -15.22
C VAL A 16 20.29 23.66 -14.41
N ALA A 17 21.13 23.41 -13.41
CA ALA A 17 20.97 22.26 -12.50
C ALA A 17 20.15 22.58 -11.23
N VAL A 18 19.80 23.84 -10.98
CA VAL A 18 19.06 24.26 -9.76
C VAL A 18 17.54 24.32 -9.97
N ILE A 19 17.03 24.14 -11.20
CA ILE A 19 15.58 24.19 -11.49
C ILE A 19 14.94 22.80 -11.69
N LEU A 20 15.71 21.72 -11.80
CA LEU A 20 15.17 20.34 -11.85
C LEU A 20 15.50 19.46 -10.64
N VAL A 21 16.16 20.03 -9.62
CA VAL A 21 16.27 19.45 -8.26
C VAL A 21 15.40 20.22 -7.26
N ALA A 22 14.50 21.07 -7.77
CA ALA A 22 13.51 21.83 -7.00
C ALA A 22 12.05 21.51 -7.37
N CYS A 23 11.79 20.41 -8.08
CA CYS A 23 10.81 19.48 -7.53
C CYS A 23 11.53 18.72 -6.42
N SER A 24 11.87 19.42 -5.33
CA SER A 24 11.84 18.77 -4.03
C SER A 24 10.49 18.10 -4.03
N SER A 25 10.52 16.79 -4.21
CA SER A 25 9.34 15.98 -4.03
C SER A 25 8.85 16.47 -2.69
N PHE A 26 7.73 17.19 -2.71
CA PHE A 26 6.91 17.35 -1.55
C PHE A 26 6.61 15.89 -1.27
N THR A 27 7.47 15.23 -0.49
CA THR A 27 7.31 13.85 -0.07
C THR A 27 6.19 13.99 0.92
N ARG A 28 5.00 14.12 0.33
CA ARG A 28 3.74 14.12 1.00
C ARG A 28 3.82 12.81 1.75
N SER A 29 3.99 12.93 3.05
CA SER A 29 4.21 11.76 3.86
C SER A 29 3.08 10.79 3.56
N ASP A 30 3.43 9.51 3.42
CA ASP A 30 2.43 8.48 3.22
C ASP A 30 1.56 8.30 4.46
N ASN A 31 1.85 9.05 5.53
CA ASN A 31 1.04 9.13 6.73
C ASN A 31 -0.44 9.30 6.40
N GLY A 32 -1.26 8.49 7.04
CA GLY A 32 -2.69 8.49 6.83
C GLY A 32 -3.29 7.15 7.20
N VAL A 33 -4.62 7.15 7.21
CA VAL A 33 -5.43 5.94 7.36
C VAL A 33 -5.99 5.62 5.99
N TYR A 34 -5.77 4.40 5.54
CA TYR A 34 -6.27 3.89 4.26
C TYR A 34 -7.20 2.72 4.54
N VAL A 35 -8.37 2.73 3.90
CA VAL A 35 -9.43 1.76 4.17
C VAL A 35 -9.80 1.04 2.88
N PHE A 36 -9.91 -0.27 2.96
CA PHE A 36 -10.49 -1.12 1.94
C PHE A 36 -11.72 -1.82 2.51
N GLU A 37 -12.86 -1.55 1.89
CA GLU A 37 -14.15 -2.18 2.19
C GLU A 37 -14.65 -2.77 0.86
N PRO A 38 -14.44 -4.07 0.61
CA PRO A 38 -14.88 -4.70 -0.63
C PRO A 38 -16.40 -4.70 -0.73
N SER A 39 -16.91 -4.51 -1.94
CA SER A 39 -18.32 -4.75 -2.26
C SER A 39 -18.65 -6.25 -2.24
N THR A 40 -19.93 -6.59 -2.22
CA THR A 40 -20.38 -7.97 -2.38
C THR A 40 -19.84 -8.59 -3.67
N GLU A 41 -19.80 -7.82 -4.76
CA GLU A 41 -19.28 -8.23 -6.07
C GLU A 41 -17.77 -8.49 -6.04
N ASP A 42 -17.01 -7.66 -5.31
CA ASP A 42 -15.58 -7.87 -5.09
C ASP A 42 -15.34 -9.17 -4.32
N ILE A 43 -16.11 -9.42 -3.24
CA ILE A 43 -16.01 -10.65 -2.44
C ILE A 43 -16.32 -11.87 -3.31
N LYS A 44 -17.39 -11.85 -4.12
CA LYS A 44 -17.71 -12.94 -5.06
C LYS A 44 -16.57 -13.21 -6.03
N SER A 45 -15.94 -12.15 -6.55
CA SER A 45 -14.83 -12.27 -7.50
C SER A 45 -13.60 -12.90 -6.83
N ILE A 46 -13.27 -12.49 -5.60
CA ILE A 46 -12.18 -13.06 -4.81
C ILE A 46 -12.45 -14.55 -4.52
N LEU A 47 -13.66 -14.91 -4.09
CA LEU A 47 -14.02 -16.30 -3.77
C LEU A 47 -13.96 -17.21 -5.00
N LYS A 48 -14.42 -16.73 -6.17
CA LYS A 48 -14.29 -17.45 -7.44
C LYS A 48 -12.83 -17.69 -7.80
N GLU A 49 -11.97 -16.69 -7.62
CA GLU A 49 -10.55 -16.83 -7.95
C GLU A 49 -9.83 -17.81 -7.02
N GLN A 50 -10.31 -17.99 -5.79
CA GLN A 50 -9.83 -19.01 -4.84
C GLN A 50 -10.30 -20.44 -5.17
N GLY A 51 -11.10 -20.65 -6.23
CA GLY A 51 -11.67 -21.96 -6.54
C GLY A 51 -12.66 -22.49 -5.50
N ASN A 52 -13.10 -21.64 -4.55
CA ASN A 52 -14.09 -22.01 -3.55
C ASN A 52 -15.48 -22.07 -4.18
N SER A 53 -16.21 -23.17 -3.97
CA SER A 53 -17.64 -23.23 -4.29
C SER A 53 -18.37 -22.13 -3.52
N ILE A 54 -19.06 -21.26 -4.25
CA ILE A 54 -19.83 -20.15 -3.68
C ILE A 54 -21.18 -20.62 -3.13
N GLU A 55 -21.57 -21.87 -3.44
CA GLU A 55 -22.79 -22.50 -2.96
C GLU A 55 -22.82 -22.53 -1.42
N GLY A 56 -23.73 -21.76 -0.82
CA GLY A 56 -23.86 -21.57 0.63
C GLY A 56 -23.26 -20.26 1.14
N ALA A 57 -22.12 -19.81 0.61
CA ALA A 57 -21.55 -18.49 0.94
C ALA A 57 -22.43 -17.35 0.40
N GLU A 58 -23.04 -17.52 -0.78
CA GLU A 58 -23.97 -16.53 -1.37
C GLU A 58 -25.18 -16.23 -0.48
N LEU A 59 -25.63 -17.19 0.34
CA LEU A 59 -26.79 -17.01 1.22
C LEU A 59 -26.52 -15.98 2.33
N PHE A 60 -25.26 -15.77 2.69
CA PHE A 60 -24.85 -14.90 3.79
C PHE A 60 -23.93 -13.76 3.34
N ILE A 61 -23.61 -13.68 2.04
CA ILE A 61 -22.64 -12.71 1.52
C ILE A 61 -23.11 -11.26 1.70
N ASP A 62 -24.42 -11.02 1.57
CA ASP A 62 -25.02 -9.69 1.82
C ASP A 62 -24.97 -9.29 3.30
N GLN A 63 -24.76 -10.26 4.18
CA GLN A 63 -24.62 -10.06 5.62
C GLN A 63 -23.16 -10.01 6.07
N LEU A 64 -22.22 -10.35 5.18
CA LEU A 64 -20.80 -10.31 5.42
C LEU A 64 -20.29 -8.88 5.22
N LYS A 65 -19.66 -8.32 6.26
CA LYS A 65 -18.96 -7.04 6.19
C LYS A 65 -17.49 -7.27 6.45
N ILE A 66 -16.66 -6.88 5.51
CA ILE A 66 -15.20 -6.94 5.63
C ILE A 66 -14.67 -5.50 5.57
N LYS A 67 -13.71 -5.17 6.45
CA LYS A 67 -12.98 -3.92 6.40
C LYS A 67 -11.52 -4.17 6.74
N LEU A 68 -10.63 -3.76 5.86
CA LEU A 68 -9.20 -3.69 6.12
C LEU A 68 -8.80 -2.22 6.30
N THR A 69 -8.06 -1.92 7.36
CA THR A 69 -7.55 -0.58 7.65
C THR A 69 -6.04 -0.63 7.78
N LEU A 70 -5.34 0.16 6.97
CA LEU A 70 -3.90 0.35 7.04
C LEU A 70 -3.62 1.78 7.53
N GLU A 71 -2.98 1.88 8.69
CA GLU A 71 -2.46 3.15 9.21
C GLU A 71 -0.95 3.22 8.95
N ILE A 72 -0.50 4.35 8.40
CA ILE A 72 0.92 4.68 8.26
C ILE A 72 1.20 5.93 9.09
N LYS A 73 2.26 5.89 9.91
CA LYS A 73 2.73 7.00 10.73
C LYS A 73 4.25 6.97 10.86
N GLY A 74 4.92 7.69 9.98
CA GLY A 74 6.37 7.70 9.85
C GLY A 74 6.87 6.31 9.47
N GLU A 75 7.80 5.77 10.25
CA GLU A 75 8.37 4.45 10.04
C GLU A 75 7.55 3.29 10.65
N LYS A 76 6.39 3.63 11.23
CA LYS A 76 5.47 2.68 11.88
C LYS A 76 4.20 2.57 11.07
N GLY A 77 3.56 1.41 11.15
CA GLY A 77 2.20 1.22 10.66
C GLY A 77 1.44 0.19 11.47
N LYS A 78 0.16 0.05 11.16
CA LYS A 78 -0.72 -0.96 11.73
C LYS A 78 -1.72 -1.38 10.66
N ILE A 79 -1.89 -2.68 10.48
CA ILE A 79 -2.99 -3.22 9.67
C ILE A 79 -4.01 -3.87 10.58
N SER A 80 -5.28 -3.55 10.40
CA SER A 80 -6.40 -4.12 11.16
C SER A 80 -7.44 -4.68 10.20
N GLY A 81 -7.88 -5.91 10.46
CA GLY A 81 -8.94 -6.57 9.74
C GLY A 81 -10.16 -6.73 10.63
N PHE A 82 -11.30 -6.25 10.15
CA PHE A 82 -12.61 -6.42 10.76
C PHE A 82 -13.48 -7.28 9.86
N VAL A 83 -14.14 -8.26 10.46
CA VAL A 83 -15.15 -9.09 9.80
C VAL A 83 -16.41 -9.11 10.67
N SER A 84 -17.57 -8.96 10.04
CA SER A 84 -18.86 -9.20 10.69
C SER A 84 -19.76 -10.05 9.82
N ILE A 85 -20.41 -11.04 10.42
CA ILE A 85 -21.39 -11.90 9.77
C ILE A 85 -22.49 -12.24 10.78
N LEU A 86 -23.76 -12.11 10.39
CA LEU A 86 -24.91 -12.42 11.24
C LEU A 86 -24.85 -11.73 12.62
N GLY A 87 -24.34 -10.50 12.68
CA GLY A 87 -24.18 -9.74 13.92
C GLY A 87 -22.97 -10.12 14.79
N ASN A 88 -22.32 -11.26 14.52
CA ASN A 88 -21.04 -11.60 15.14
C ASN A 88 -19.94 -10.73 14.53
N LYS A 89 -18.99 -10.29 15.36
CA LYS A 89 -17.91 -9.38 14.96
C LYS A 89 -16.57 -9.95 15.43
N THR A 90 -15.56 -9.84 14.58
CA THR A 90 -14.19 -10.20 14.90
C THR A 90 -13.25 -9.15 14.34
N GLU A 91 -12.29 -8.72 15.15
CA GLU A 91 -11.26 -7.79 14.75
C GLU A 91 -9.89 -8.34 15.16
N LYS A 92 -8.92 -8.21 14.27
CA LYS A 92 -7.51 -8.54 14.53
C LYS A 92 -6.63 -7.43 13.97
N SER A 93 -5.47 -7.22 14.59
CA SER A 93 -4.52 -6.23 14.11
C SER A 93 -3.08 -6.68 14.29
N VAL A 94 -2.23 -6.24 13.38
CA VAL A 94 -0.79 -6.50 13.38
C VAL A 94 -0.03 -5.18 13.22
N ASP A 95 1.02 -5.03 14.02
CA ASP A 95 1.94 -3.90 13.93
C ASP A 95 2.92 -4.09 12.76
N LEU A 96 3.22 -2.99 12.07
CA LEU A 96 4.04 -2.97 10.87
C LEU A 96 5.25 -2.04 11.03
N LYS A 97 6.31 -2.34 10.26
CA LYS A 97 7.40 -1.41 9.95
C LYS A 97 7.17 -0.85 8.56
N VAL A 98 7.41 0.45 8.37
CA VAL A 98 7.17 1.14 7.10
C VAL A 98 8.43 1.88 6.65
N ASP A 99 8.87 1.61 5.42
CA ASP A 99 9.87 2.43 4.73
C ASP A 99 9.15 3.26 3.66
N GLN A 100 8.83 4.52 3.98
CA GLN A 100 8.15 5.44 3.06
C GLN A 100 9.02 5.85 1.86
N LYS A 101 10.34 5.77 1.98
CA LYS A 101 11.27 6.14 0.91
C LYS A 101 11.33 5.02 -0.13
N GLN A 102 11.44 3.77 0.32
CA GLN A 102 11.49 2.59 -0.55
C GLN A 102 10.11 2.04 -0.91
N LYS A 103 9.05 2.56 -0.28
CA LYS A 103 7.66 2.11 -0.38
C LYS A 103 7.51 0.62 -0.03
N LEU A 104 8.06 0.25 1.13
CA LEU A 104 8.01 -1.11 1.66
C LEU A 104 7.29 -1.14 3.01
N ILE A 105 6.54 -2.21 3.25
CA ILE A 105 5.91 -2.53 4.53
C ILE A 105 6.35 -3.94 4.91
N SER A 106 6.68 -4.17 6.18
CA SER A 106 6.90 -5.51 6.72
C SER A 106 6.14 -5.70 8.01
N SER A 107 5.84 -6.95 8.36
CA SER A 107 5.42 -7.26 9.72
C SER A 107 6.53 -6.93 10.72
N LYS A 108 6.18 -6.76 11.99
CA LYS A 108 7.17 -6.86 13.07
C LYS A 108 7.50 -8.31 13.43
N GLU A 109 6.63 -9.24 13.06
CA GLU A 109 6.73 -10.66 13.41
C GLU A 109 7.57 -11.46 12.41
N ASN A 110 7.62 -11.03 11.15
CA ASN A 110 8.45 -11.60 10.09
C ASN A 110 9.13 -10.48 9.27
N ASP A 111 10.19 -10.84 8.55
CA ASP A 111 10.96 -9.89 7.71
C ASP A 111 10.48 -9.86 6.24
N GLU A 112 9.31 -10.44 5.95
CA GLU A 112 8.70 -10.39 4.62
C GLU A 112 8.28 -8.95 4.30
N LYS A 113 8.63 -8.50 3.10
CA LYS A 113 8.41 -7.11 2.66
C LYS A 113 7.44 -7.08 1.50
N VAL A 114 6.41 -6.27 1.67
CA VAL A 114 5.42 -5.96 0.64
C VAL A 114 5.69 -4.57 0.10
N ARG A 115 5.83 -4.45 -1.22
CA ARG A 115 5.92 -3.14 -1.88
C ARG A 115 4.53 -2.54 -2.03
N TYR A 116 4.41 -1.24 -1.81
CA TYR A 116 3.18 -0.51 -2.06
C TYR A 116 3.39 0.66 -3.03
N LYS A 117 2.28 1.15 -3.59
CA LYS A 117 2.22 2.35 -4.41
C LYS A 117 1.06 3.21 -3.93
N ILE A 118 1.23 4.53 -4.03
CA ILE A 118 0.14 5.49 -3.83
C ILE A 118 -0.08 6.25 -5.14
N GLU A 119 -1.31 6.22 -5.64
CA GLU A 119 -1.78 7.00 -6.77
C GLU A 119 -2.94 7.87 -6.32
N GLY A 120 -2.71 9.19 -6.22
CA GLY A 120 -3.67 10.10 -5.60
C GLY A 120 -3.94 9.72 -4.15
N ASP A 121 -5.21 9.42 -3.85
CA ASP A 121 -5.66 8.99 -2.52
C ASP A 121 -5.76 7.45 -2.39
N VAL A 122 -5.26 6.68 -3.36
CA VAL A 122 -5.39 5.20 -3.36
C VAL A 122 -4.02 4.55 -3.14
N LEU A 123 -3.95 3.64 -2.15
CA LEU A 123 -2.82 2.78 -1.88
C LEU A 123 -3.10 1.35 -2.36
N THR A 124 -2.17 0.77 -3.11
CA THR A 124 -2.20 -0.63 -3.55
C THR A 124 -0.90 -1.34 -3.20
N PHE A 125 -0.98 -2.66 -3.01
CA PHE A 125 0.20 -3.51 -2.91
C PHE A 125 0.64 -3.96 -4.31
N GLN A 126 1.94 -4.10 -4.54
CA GLN A 126 2.49 -4.54 -5.83
C GLN A 126 2.90 -6.00 -5.76
N GLY A 127 2.18 -6.87 -6.48
CA GLY A 127 2.24 -8.32 -6.35
C GLY A 127 3.44 -9.05 -7.00
N ASP A 128 4.23 -8.41 -7.85
CA ASP A 128 5.27 -9.14 -8.62
C ASP A 128 6.56 -9.42 -7.83
N ASN A 129 6.72 -8.81 -6.65
CA ASN A 129 7.95 -8.87 -5.84
C ASN A 129 7.67 -9.27 -4.37
N VAL A 130 6.51 -9.86 -4.12
CA VAL A 130 6.14 -10.25 -2.77
C VAL A 130 6.21 -11.77 -2.71
N ASP A 131 7.09 -12.27 -1.87
CA ASP A 131 7.20 -13.69 -1.55
C ASP A 131 6.01 -14.07 -0.65
N LEU A 132 4.79 -13.94 -1.19
CA LEU A 132 3.56 -14.33 -0.51
C LEU A 132 3.41 -15.82 -0.72
N THR A 133 4.01 -16.57 0.20
CA THR A 133 3.80 -18.02 0.29
C THR A 133 2.35 -18.39 0.62
N ASP A 134 1.52 -17.39 0.98
CA ASP A 134 0.09 -17.51 1.25
C ASP A 134 -0.76 -16.99 0.08
N GLU A 135 -1.52 -17.89 -0.54
CA GLU A 135 -2.48 -17.65 -1.63
C GLU A 135 -3.52 -16.56 -1.28
N GLN A 136 -3.90 -16.45 -0.01
CA GLN A 136 -4.84 -15.43 0.46
C GLN A 136 -4.21 -14.04 0.47
N ALA A 137 -2.94 -13.94 0.85
CA ALA A 137 -2.22 -12.67 0.84
C ALA A 137 -2.00 -12.18 -0.60
N ALA A 138 -1.69 -13.10 -1.54
CA ALA A 138 -1.55 -12.78 -2.96
C ALA A 138 -2.85 -12.17 -3.53
N LEU A 139 -3.99 -12.75 -3.18
CA LEU A 139 -5.30 -12.24 -3.62
C LEU A 139 -5.64 -10.89 -2.99
N ILE A 140 -5.40 -10.70 -1.70
CA ILE A 140 -5.59 -9.37 -1.08
C ILE A 140 -4.73 -8.34 -1.78
N SER A 141 -3.47 -8.66 -2.14
CA SER A 141 -2.60 -7.74 -2.87
C SER A 141 -3.13 -7.38 -4.26
N LYS A 142 -3.77 -8.35 -4.94
CA LYS A 142 -4.35 -8.18 -6.29
C LYS A 142 -5.61 -7.32 -6.28
N PHE A 143 -6.47 -7.49 -5.28
CA PHE A 143 -7.81 -6.88 -5.25
C PHE A 143 -7.89 -5.61 -4.40
N ALA A 144 -7.08 -5.49 -3.34
CA ALA A 144 -7.24 -4.42 -2.37
C ALA A 144 -6.75 -3.07 -2.91
N LYS A 145 -7.69 -2.13 -3.00
CA LYS A 145 -7.44 -0.72 -3.28
C LYS A 145 -7.83 0.10 -2.06
N PHE A 146 -6.87 0.40 -1.21
CA PHE A 146 -7.11 1.13 0.02
C PHE A 146 -7.27 2.62 -0.28
N LYS A 147 -8.43 3.19 0.03
CA LYS A 147 -8.69 4.61 -0.15
C LYS A 147 -8.31 5.36 1.12
N ARG A 148 -7.53 6.43 0.98
CA ARG A 148 -7.16 7.34 2.06
C ARG A 148 -8.43 7.99 2.62
N VAL A 149 -8.59 7.91 3.93
CA VAL A 149 -9.65 8.62 4.66
C VAL A 149 -9.15 10.03 4.94
N LYS A 150 -9.96 11.03 4.62
CA LYS A 150 -9.67 12.44 4.86
C LYS A 150 -9.99 12.85 6.30
#